data_AF-A0A7W0TVW8-F1
#
_entry.id   AF-A0A7W0TVW8-F1
#
_cell.length_a   1.000
_cell.length_b   1.000
_cell.length_c   1.000
_cell.angle_alpha   90.00
_cell.angle_beta   90.00
_cell.angle_gamma   90.00
#
_symmetry.space_group_name_H-M   'P 1'
#
loop_
_entity.id
_entity.type
_entity.pdbx_description
1 polymer ?
#
loop_
_entity_poly.entity_id
_entity_poly.type
_entity_poly.pdbx_seq_one_letter_code
_entity_poly.pdbx_strand_id
1 'polypeptide(L)'
;VTLKLVAQHADMWNAFGPVDSWARKNRILDDWCAKGGRDPSEIERTVGIAPDEVDNLQAYLEAGAQHIIVMVPPPFDLSATKALLAAARS
;
A
#
# COMPACT_ATOMS: atom_id res chain seq x y z
N VAL A 1 13.10 -12.15 -2.19
CA VAL A 1 14.22 -12.04 -1.22
C VAL A 1 14.08 -10.84 -0.26
N THR A 2 13.24 -9.84 -0.52
CA THR A 2 13.09 -8.66 0.36
C THR A 2 12.08 -8.82 1.52
N LEU A 3 10.93 -9.48 1.32
CA LEU A 3 9.86 -9.49 2.31
C LEU A 3 10.17 -10.21 3.63
N LYS A 4 11.08 -11.21 3.62
CA LYS A 4 11.54 -11.83 4.85
C LYS A 4 12.29 -10.84 5.74
N LEU A 5 13.16 -10.01 5.16
CA LEU A 5 13.89 -8.99 5.90
C LEU A 5 12.95 -7.87 6.38
N VAL A 6 11.96 -7.51 5.56
CA VAL A 6 10.90 -6.58 5.97
C VAL A 6 10.18 -7.12 7.21
N ALA A 7 9.73 -8.38 7.19
CA ALA A 7 9.10 -9.01 8.34
C ALA A 7 10.01 -8.97 9.59
N GLN A 8 11.32 -9.12 9.45
CA GLN A 8 12.25 -9.15 10.58
C GLN A 8 12.62 -7.77 11.14
N HIS A 9 12.56 -6.71 10.33
CA HIS A 9 13.26 -5.46 10.66
C HIS A 9 12.53 -4.16 10.32
N ALA A 10 11.54 -4.18 9.42
CA ALA A 10 10.92 -2.93 8.98
C ALA A 10 9.86 -2.47 9.97
N ASP A 11 9.68 -1.14 10.10
CA ASP A 11 8.51 -0.53 10.74
C ASP A 11 7.46 -0.12 9.71
N MET A 12 7.85 0.02 8.44
CA MET A 12 6.94 0.32 7.33
C MET A 12 7.36 -0.44 6.07
N TRP A 13 6.38 -0.81 5.25
CA TRP A 13 6.63 -1.43 3.95
C TRP A 13 5.87 -0.68 2.85
N ASN A 14 6.59 -0.34 1.78
CA ASN A 14 6.03 0.24 0.57
C ASN A 14 6.16 -0.71 -0.61
N ALA A 15 5.10 -0.75 -1.43
CA ALA A 15 5.10 -1.37 -2.74
C ALA A 15 4.14 -0.62 -3.66
N PHE A 16 4.16 -0.99 -4.93
CA PHE A 16 3.31 -0.38 -5.95
C PHE A 16 2.10 -1.26 -6.27
N GLY A 17 1.06 -0.60 -6.78
CA GLY A 17 -0.08 -1.23 -7.44
C GLY A 17 0.29 -2.12 -8.64
N PRO A 18 -0.70 -2.70 -9.33
CA PRO A 18 -2.13 -2.60 -9.05
C PRO A 18 -2.56 -3.40 -7.81
N VAL A 19 -3.82 -3.25 -7.39
CA VAL A 19 -4.40 -3.85 -6.16
C VAL A 19 -4.00 -5.32 -5.98
N ASP A 20 -4.21 -6.17 -7.00
CA ASP A 20 -3.93 -7.61 -6.90
C ASP A 20 -2.46 -7.93 -6.63
N SER A 21 -1.55 -7.20 -7.30
CA SER A 21 -0.09 -7.32 -7.12
C SER A 21 0.31 -6.94 -5.70
N TRP A 22 -0.21 -5.81 -5.23
CA TRP A 22 0.09 -5.28 -3.91
C TRP A 22 -0.49 -6.18 -2.81
N ALA A 23 -1.77 -6.56 -2.91
CA ALA A 23 -2.47 -7.43 -1.98
C ALA A 23 -1.81 -8.81 -1.86
N ARG A 24 -1.35 -9.38 -2.99
CA ARG A 24 -0.59 -10.65 -2.98
C ARG A 24 0.71 -10.50 -2.20
N LYS A 25 1.48 -9.43 -2.40
CA LYS A 25 2.71 -9.20 -1.65
C LYS A 25 2.42 -8.93 -0.17
N ASN A 26 1.31 -8.26 0.14
CA ASN A 26 0.86 -8.01 1.50
C ASN A 26 0.64 -9.32 2.27
N ARG A 27 -0.11 -10.26 1.68
CA ARG A 27 -0.31 -11.61 2.27
C ARG A 27 1.00 -12.38 2.45
N ILE A 28 1.92 -12.28 1.48
CA ILE A 28 3.23 -12.93 1.61
C ILE A 28 4.04 -12.31 2.77
N LEU A 29 3.92 -11.00 3.01
CA LEU A 29 4.55 -10.36 4.16
C LEU A 29 3.94 -10.89 5.47
N ASP A 30 2.62 -11.02 5.54
CA ASP A 30 1.94 -11.61 6.72
C ASP A 30 2.40 -13.05 6.98
N ASP A 31 2.56 -13.86 5.92
CA ASP A 31 3.11 -15.23 6.03
C ASP A 31 4.54 -15.24 6.61
N TRP A 32 5.36 -14.23 6.28
CA TRP A 32 6.71 -14.09 6.84
C TRP A 32 6.69 -13.63 8.29
N CYS A 33 5.80 -12.71 8.65
CA CYS A 33 5.56 -12.31 10.04
C CYS A 33 5.14 -13.52 10.88
N ALA A 34 4.18 -14.33 10.40
CA ALA A 34 3.74 -15.55 11.07
C ALA A 34 4.87 -16.56 11.27
N LYS A 35 5.72 -16.78 10.26
CA LYS A 35 6.91 -17.65 10.36
C LYS A 35 7.97 -17.12 11.34
N GLY A 36 8.05 -15.81 11.49
CA GLY A 36 9.01 -15.13 12.38
C GLY A 36 8.49 -14.88 13.79
N GLY A 37 7.21 -15.19 14.08
CA GLY A 37 6.58 -14.88 15.36
C GLY A 37 6.37 -13.39 15.61
N ARG A 38 6.26 -12.58 14.55
CA ARG A 38 6.01 -11.13 14.62
C ARG A 38 4.55 -10.81 14.34
N ASP A 39 3.99 -9.86 15.06
CA ASP A 39 2.68 -9.30 14.73
C ASP A 39 2.76 -8.48 13.43
N PRO A 40 2.03 -8.84 12.36
CA PRO A 40 2.09 -8.13 11.09
C PRO A 40 1.62 -6.67 11.17
N SER A 41 0.84 -6.31 12.20
CA SER A 41 0.34 -4.96 12.44
C SER A 41 1.41 -3.97 12.93
N GLU A 42 2.56 -4.47 13.39
CA GLU A 42 3.74 -3.65 13.75
C GLU A 42 4.44 -3.03 12.54
N ILE A 43 4.04 -3.40 11.32
CA ILE A 43 4.62 -2.87 10.09
C ILE A 43 3.54 -2.05 9.37
N GLU A 44 3.74 -0.76 9.18
CA GLU A 44 2.77 0.05 8.46
C GLU A 44 2.74 -0.31 6.97
N ARG A 45 1.53 -0.34 6.40
CA ARG A 45 1.25 -0.76 5.03
C ARG A 45 1.03 0.45 4.15
N THR A 46 1.96 0.69 3.23
CA THR A 46 1.88 1.82 2.30
C THR A 46 1.86 1.35 0.85
N VAL A 47 1.15 2.08 0.00
CA VAL A 47 1.08 1.80 -1.44
C VAL A 47 1.33 3.06 -2.27
N GLY A 48 2.22 2.94 -3.25
CA GLY A 48 2.36 3.91 -4.33
C GLY A 48 1.46 3.53 -5.51
N ILE A 49 0.61 4.44 -5.94
CA ILE A 49 -0.35 4.24 -7.04
C ILE A 49 -0.18 5.28 -8.13
N ALA A 50 -0.52 4.92 -9.36
CA ALA A 50 -0.63 5.87 -10.46
C ALA A 50 -1.95 6.69 -10.38
N PRO A 51 -2.03 7.86 -11.03
CA PRO A 51 -3.22 8.71 -11.00
C PRO A 51 -4.51 8.02 -11.48
N ASP A 52 -4.41 7.05 -12.39
CA ASP A 52 -5.53 6.27 -12.94
C ASP A 52 -6.03 5.15 -12.02
N GLU A 53 -5.37 4.95 -10.88
CA GLU A 53 -5.75 3.94 -9.88
C GLU A 53 -6.53 4.52 -8.69
N VAL A 54 -6.75 5.84 -8.63
CA VAL A 54 -7.37 6.50 -7.45
C VAL A 54 -8.79 6.03 -7.16
N ASP A 55 -9.52 5.59 -8.18
CA ASP A 55 -10.87 5.05 -8.03
C ASP A 55 -10.89 3.67 -7.33
N ASN A 56 -9.73 3.01 -7.20
CA ASN A 56 -9.57 1.74 -6.49
C ASN A 56 -9.25 1.91 -5.00
N LEU A 57 -9.40 3.11 -4.43
CA LEU A 57 -9.12 3.41 -3.02
C LEU A 57 -9.67 2.33 -2.08
N GLN A 58 -10.96 2.02 -2.21
CA GLN A 58 -11.63 1.06 -1.34
C GLN A 58 -11.00 -0.34 -1.41
N ALA A 59 -10.64 -0.78 -2.61
CA ALA A 59 -10.00 -2.09 -2.81
C ALA A 59 -8.58 -2.13 -2.18
N TYR A 60 -7.85 -1.01 -2.18
CA TYR A 60 -6.57 -0.92 -1.47
C TYR A 60 -6.74 -0.96 0.06
N LEU A 61 -7.76 -0.28 0.59
CA LEU A 61 -8.08 -0.32 2.03
C LEU A 61 -8.47 -1.73 2.48
N GLU A 62 -9.33 -2.41 1.72
CA GLU A 62 -9.73 -3.80 1.97
C GLU A 62 -8.55 -4.77 1.87
N ALA A 63 -7.59 -4.50 0.99
CA ALA A 63 -6.35 -5.25 0.89
C ALA A 63 -5.39 -5.00 2.07
N GLY A 64 -5.66 -4.02 2.93
CA GLY A 64 -4.90 -3.68 4.13
C GLY A 64 -3.93 -2.50 3.98
N ALA A 65 -4.04 -1.69 2.93
CA ALA A 65 -3.24 -0.47 2.83
C ALA A 65 -3.72 0.57 3.86
N GLN A 66 -2.77 1.21 4.53
CA GLN A 66 -3.04 2.27 5.51
C GLN A 66 -2.69 3.65 4.92
N HIS A 67 -1.64 3.73 4.10
CA HIS A 67 -1.20 4.98 3.47
C HIS A 67 -1.25 4.84 1.95
N ILE A 68 -1.98 5.74 1.28
CA ILE A 68 -2.08 5.81 -0.19
C ILE A 68 -1.22 6.98 -0.68
N ILE A 69 -0.26 6.71 -1.56
CA ILE A 69 0.65 7.69 -2.15
C ILE A 69 0.36 7.77 -3.64
N VAL A 70 -0.21 8.89 -4.09
CA VAL A 70 -0.42 9.14 -5.52
C VAL A 70 0.88 9.64 -6.14
N MET A 71 1.44 8.86 -7.06
CA MET A 71 2.64 9.25 -7.81
C MET A 71 2.23 10.22 -8.91
N VAL A 72 2.63 11.48 -8.78
CA VAL A 72 2.27 12.54 -9.74
C VAL A 72 3.49 12.91 -10.59
N PRO A 73 3.63 12.37 -11.81
CA PRO A 73 4.71 12.77 -12.70
C PRO A 73 4.47 14.20 -13.24
N PRO A 74 5.50 14.83 -13.84
CA PRO A 74 5.33 16.09 -14.58
C PRO A 74 4.17 15.98 -15.60
N PRO A 75 3.34 17.03 -15.74
CA PRO A 75 3.50 18.38 -15.21
C PRO A 75 2.93 18.60 -13.79
N PHE A 76 2.81 17.56 -12.97
CA PHE A 76 2.28 17.62 -11.60
C PHE A 76 0.79 17.96 -11.53
N ASP A 77 -0.02 17.35 -12.40
CA ASP A 77 -1.47 17.47 -12.32
C ASP A 77 -2.03 16.78 -11.06
N LEU A 78 -2.54 17.58 -10.13
CA LEU A 78 -3.07 17.12 -8.85
C LEU A 78 -4.55 16.70 -8.92
N SER A 79 -5.16 16.61 -10.11
CA SER A 79 -6.58 16.28 -10.26
C SER A 79 -6.95 14.94 -9.63
N ALA A 80 -6.13 13.89 -9.83
CA ALA A 80 -6.32 12.58 -9.22
C ALA A 80 -6.19 12.64 -7.68
N THR A 81 -5.19 13.36 -7.16
CA THR A 81 -5.02 13.55 -5.71
C THR A 81 -6.20 14.29 -5.08
N LYS A 82 -6.79 15.28 -5.77
CA LYS A 82 -8.00 15.98 -5.31
C LYS A 82 -9.22 15.06 -5.29
N ALA A 83 -9.39 14.21 -6.31
CA ALA A 83 -10.47 13.22 -6.34
C ALA A 83 -10.34 12.24 -5.17
N LEU A 84 -9.14 11.72 -4.93
CA LEU A 84 -8.85 10.83 -3.80
C LEU A 84 -9.13 11.49 -2.44
N LEU A 85 -8.75 12.76 -2.28
CA LEU A 85 -9.00 13.52 -1.05
C LEU A 85 -10.51 13.72 -0.78
N ALA A 86 -11.32 13.90 -1.83
CA ALA A 86 -12.76 14.00 -1.69
C ALA A 86 -13.37 12.66 -1.24
N ALA A 87 -12.94 11.55 -1.84
CA ALA A 87 -13.38 10.21 -1.47
C ALA A 87 -12.98 9.82 -0.03
N ALA A 88 -11.81 10.26 0.46
CA ALA A 88 -11.38 9.97 1.83
C ALA A 88 -12.13 10.76 2.92
N ARG A 89 -12.95 11.76 2.55
CA ARG A 89 -13.70 12.62 3.50
C ARG A 89 -15.19 12.28 3.59
N SER A 90 -15.69 11.39 2.73
CA SER A 90 -17.07 10.90 2.75
C SER A 90 -17.22 9.68 3.65
#